data_AF-A0A399F4D0-F1
#
_entry.id   AF-A0A399F4D0-F1
#
_cell.length_a   1.000
_cell.length_b   1.000
_cell.length_c   1.000
_cell.angle_alpha   90.00
_cell.angle_beta   90.00
_cell.angle_gamma   90.00
#
_symmetry.space_group_name_H-M   'P 1'
#
loop_
_entity.id
_entity.type
_entity.pdbx_description
1 polymer ?
#
loop_
_entity_poly.entity_id
_entity_poly.type
_entity_poly.pdbx_seq_one_letter_code
_entity_poly.pdbx_strand_id
1 'polypeptide(L)' 'MREELCPECQGDGYVTVACDYYSASYGYYLQDERPVPCRMCGGSGYVEVMEAEVAEEAA' A
#
# COMPACT_ATOMS: atom_id res chain seq x y z
N MET A 1 -0.64 21.62 -1.41
CA MET A 1 -0.22 20.23 -1.66
C MET A 1 0.12 19.68 -0.31
N ARG A 2 -0.72 18.78 0.19
CA ARG A 2 -0.54 18.16 1.50
C ARG A 2 -0.26 16.68 1.27
N GLU A 3 0.72 16.17 1.99
CA GLU A 3 0.99 14.75 2.06
C GLU A 3 0.08 14.14 3.12
N GLU A 4 -0.76 13.20 2.70
CA GLU A 4 -1.59 12.41 3.62
C GLU A 4 -1.10 10.97 3.66
N LEU A 5 -1.30 10.31 4.80
CA LEU A 5 -0.99 8.88 4.93
C LEU A 5 -1.77 8.12 3.87
N CYS A 6 -1.07 7.27 3.13
CA CYS A 6 -1.70 6.42 2.15
C CYS A 6 -2.73 5.53 2.86
N PRO A 7 -4.02 5.56 2.48
CA PRO A 7 -5.07 4.82 3.19
C PRO A 7 -4.93 3.30 3.02
N GLU A 8 -4.20 2.83 2.01
CA GLU A 8 -3.99 1.41 1.75
C GLU A 8 -2.91 0.80 2.67
N CYS A 9 -1.76 1.47 2.80
CA CYS A 9 -0.63 0.98 3.61
C CYS A 9 -0.47 1.71 4.95
N GLN A 10 -1.33 2.69 5.24
CA GLN A 10 -1.34 3.51 6.46
C GLN A 10 0.02 4.14 6.81
N GLY A 11 0.81 4.53 5.81
CA GLY A 11 2.12 5.14 6.00
C GLY A 11 3.32 4.20 5.86
N ASP A 12 3.10 2.88 5.81
CA ASP A 12 4.20 1.91 5.77
C ASP A 12 4.91 1.87 4.41
N GLY A 13 4.18 2.21 3.34
CA GLY A 13 4.67 2.12 1.96
C GLY A 13 4.63 0.71 1.38
N TYR A 14 4.44 -0.33 2.20
CA TYR A 14 4.36 -1.71 1.76
C TYR A 14 3.02 -2.34 2.17
N VAL A 15 2.63 -3.38 1.43
CA VAL A 15 1.50 -4.25 1.77
C VAL A 15 1.97 -5.70 1.70
N THR A 16 1.48 -6.53 2.61
CA THR A 16 1.82 -7.95 2.64
C THR A 16 0.93 -8.71 1.66
N VAL A 17 1.54 -9.49 0.77
CA VAL A 17 0.80 -10.38 -0.14
C VAL A 17 1.21 -11.83 0.10
N ALA A 18 0.21 -12.70 0.12
CA ALA A 18 0.43 -14.14 0.13
C ALA A 18 0.88 -14.57 -1.27
N CYS A 19 1.98 -15.33 -1.32
CA CYS A 19 2.48 -15.96 -2.53
C CYS A 19 2.82 -17.41 -2.21
N ASP A 20 2.35 -18.31 -3.07
CA ASP A 20 2.73 -19.70 -2.98
C ASP A 20 4.03 -19.92 -3.74
N TYR A 21 4.98 -20.65 -3.13
CA TYR A 21 6.18 -21.11 -3.83
C TYR A 21 6.34 -22.61 -3.65
N TYR A 22 6.79 -23.28 -4.71
CA TYR A 22 7.09 -24.70 -4.64
C TYR A 22 8.43 -24.91 -3.95
N SER A 23 8.45 -25.67 -2.86
CA SER A 23 9.70 -26.05 -2.19
C SER A 23 10.11 -27.46 -2.58
N ALA A 24 11.21 -27.57 -3.33
CA ALA A 24 11.78 -28.85 -3.73
C ALA A 24 12.21 -29.71 -2.53
N SER A 25 12.60 -29.08 -1.41
CA SER A 25 13.00 -29.78 -0.18
C SER A 25 11.85 -30.48 0.52
N TYR A 26 10.64 -29.93 0.42
CA TYR A 26 9.45 -30.47 1.08
C TYR A 26 8.49 -31.20 0.11
N GLY A 27 8.60 -30.94 -1.19
CA GLY A 27 7.79 -31.60 -2.22
C GLY A 27 6.36 -31.05 -2.35
N TYR A 28 6.09 -29.86 -1.81
CA TYR A 28 4.78 -29.19 -1.91
C TYR A 28 4.91 -27.67 -1.92
N TYR A 29 3.78 -26.99 -2.20
CA TYR A 29 3.69 -25.53 -2.18
C TYR A 29 3.57 -25.00 -0.75
N LEU A 30 4.46 -24.08 -0.39
CA LEU A 30 4.43 -23.36 0.88
C LEU A 30 3.85 -21.97 0.65
N GLN A 31 3.10 -21.49 1.64
CA GLN A 31 2.64 -20.11 1.69
C GLN A 31 3.76 -19.24 2.26
N ASP A 32 4.04 -18.14 1.56
CA ASP A 32 5.00 -17.13 1.97
C ASP A 32 4.34 -15.76 1.90
N GLU A 33 4.56 -14.96 2.92
CA GLU A 33 4.05 -13.59 2.98
C GLU A 33 5.19 -12.64 2.65
N ARG A 34 5.08 -11.92 1.52
CA ARG A 34 6.11 -10.98 1.09
C ARG A 34 5.62 -9.55 1.16
N PRO A 35 6.42 -8.63 1.71
CA PRO A 35 6.13 -7.21 1.56
C PRO A 35 6.36 -6.82 0.10
N VAL A 36 5.34 -6.24 -0.52
CA VAL A 36 5.43 -5.62 -1.84
C VAL A 36 5.12 -4.13 -1.74
N PRO A 37 5.71 -3.28 -2.59
CA PRO A 37 5.41 -1.85 -2.58
C PRO A 37 3.90 -1.62 -2.76
N CYS A 38 3.32 -0.79 -1.91
CA CYS A 38 1.94 -0.35 -2.02
C CYS A 38 1.72 0.27 -3.40
N ARG A 39 0.72 -0.21 -4.15
CA ARG A 39 0.50 0.24 -5.53
C ARG A 39 -0.09 1.65 -5.58
N MET A 40 -0.78 2.05 -4.51
CA MET A 40 -1.41 3.36 -4.43
C MET A 40 -0.40 4.48 -4.22
N CYS A 41 0.55 4.33 -3.29
CA CYS A 41 1.58 5.34 -3.02
C CYS A 41 2.94 5.02 -3.66
N GLY A 42 3.06 3.88 -4.35
CA GLY A 42 4.31 3.48 -5.02
C GLY A 42 5.47 3.18 -4.08
N GLY A 43 5.20 2.85 -2.80
CA GLY A 43 6.26 2.60 -1.82
C GLY A 43 6.57 3.76 -0.89
N SER A 44 5.99 4.95 -1.08
CA SER A 44 6.35 6.14 -0.29
C SER A 44 5.69 6.18 1.10
N GLY A 45 4.54 5.50 1.27
CA GLY A 45 3.69 5.62 2.45
C GLY A 45 2.72 6.80 2.42
N TYR A 46 2.88 7.73 1.48
CA TYR A 46 2.11 8.98 1.42
C TYR A 46 1.54 9.23 0.02
N VAL A 47 0.37 9.87 -0.04
CA VAL A 47 -0.23 10.32 -1.31
C VAL A 47 -0.37 11.84 -1.29
N GLU A 48 -0.05 12.47 -2.40
CA GLU A 48 -0.21 13.92 -2.55
C GLU A 48 -1.68 14.23 -2.89
N VAL A 49 -2.37 14.91 -1.98
CA VAL A 49 -3.68 15.48 -2.25
C VAL A 49 -3.53 16.94 -2.69
N MET A 50 -4.07 17.21 -3.88
CA MET A 50 -4.18 18.56 -4.41
C MET A 50 -5.37 19.21 -3.70
N GLU A 51 -5.11 20.21 -2.87
CA GLU A 51 -6.13 21.05 -2.21
C GLU A 51 -6.85 21.88 -3.26
N ALA A 52 -7.69 21.25 -4.09
CA ALA A 52 -8.71 21.94 -4.85
C ALA A 52 -9.91 22.13 -3.91
N GLU A 53 -9.88 23.26 -3.21
CA GLU A 53 -11.05 24.02 -2.78
C GLU A 53 -12.27 23.19 -2.34
N VAL A 54 -12.34 22.82 -1.06
CA VAL A 54 -13.64 22.78 -0.37
C VAL A 54 -14.06 24.24 -0.15
N ALA A 55 -14.48 24.87 -1.23
CA ALA A 55 -15.37 26.04 -1.20
C ALA A 55 -16.82 25.52 -1.20
N GLU A 56 -17.64 26.09 -0.32
CA GLU A 56 -19.05 25.77 0.00
C GLU A 56 -19.24 24.52 0.91
N GLU A 57 -19.90 24.58 2.07
CA GLU A 57 -21.02 25.44 2.46
C GLU A 57 -20.66 26.65 3.34
N ALA A 58 -21.22 27.77 2.90
CA ALA A 58 -21.29 29.05 3.57
C ALA A 58 -22.48 29.10 4.53
N ALA A 59 -22.38 30.04 5.48
CA ALA A 59 -23.46 30.73 6.21
C ALA A 59 -24.21 29.98 7.33
#